data_AF-A0A5F1Y3R3-F1
#
_entry.id   AF-A0A5F1Y3R3-F1
#
_cell.length_a   1.000
_cell.length_b   1.000
_cell.length_c   1.000
_cell.angle_alpha   90.00
_cell.angle_beta   90.00
_cell.angle_gamma   90.00
#
_symmetry.space_group_name_H-M   'P 1'
#
loop_
_entity.id
_entity.type
_entity.pdbx_description
1 polymer ?
#
loop_
_entity_poly.entity_id
_entity_poly.type
_entity_poly.pdbx_seq_one_letter_code
_entity_poly.pdbx_strand_id
1 'polypeptide(L)'
;MSKSVSLKDFLQEFLAAPQKGRNAEEDQKLNELFLEFSSLLFLEGEEEEETKEEVLLKDIGSFELDEFVNFYLSDMHPEDAGIVKRGIDFLKRMHKFLKKSPHANKEQLADWDEFFQEL
;
A
#
# COMPACT_ATOMS: atom_id res chain seq x y z
N MET A 1 -23.52 -2.35 1.77
CA MET A 1 -22.38 -1.89 2.58
C MET A 1 -21.29 -2.93 2.43
N SER A 2 -20.29 -2.67 1.58
CA SER A 2 -19.09 -3.53 1.53
C SER A 2 -18.38 -3.39 2.88
N LYS A 3 -18.09 -4.51 3.55
CA LYS A 3 -17.29 -4.46 4.79
C LYS A 3 -15.92 -3.87 4.43
N SER A 4 -15.47 -2.89 5.20
CA SER A 4 -14.11 -2.36 5.06
C SER A 4 -13.13 -3.48 5.40
N VAL A 5 -12.17 -3.74 4.51
CA VAL A 5 -11.09 -4.72 4.73
C VAL A 5 -9.91 -4.02 5.38
N SER A 6 -9.21 -4.71 6.27
CA SER A 6 -7.93 -4.22 6.78
C SER A 6 -6.92 -4.15 5.64
N LEU A 7 -6.00 -3.20 5.71
CA LEU A 7 -4.93 -3.08 4.72
C LEU A 7 -4.11 -4.39 4.67
N LYS A 8 -3.84 -4.97 5.83
CA LYS A 8 -3.10 -6.23 5.98
C LYS A 8 -3.79 -7.40 5.27
N ASP A 9 -5.08 -7.60 5.47
CA ASP A 9 -5.80 -8.70 4.84
C ASP A 9 -5.86 -8.52 3.32
N PHE A 10 -6.13 -7.29 2.86
CA PHE A 10 -6.09 -6.97 1.43
C PHE A 10 -4.73 -7.27 0.79
N LEU A 11 -3.66 -6.88 1.47
CA LEU A 11 -2.29 -7.11 1.03
C LEU A 11 -1.94 -8.61 0.99
N GLN A 12 -2.44 -9.40 1.93
CA GLN A 12 -2.30 -10.86 1.89
C GLN A 12 -3.06 -11.47 0.70
N GLU A 13 -4.28 -11.02 0.42
CA GLU A 13 -5.02 -11.43 -0.78
C GLU A 13 -4.27 -11.08 -2.07
N PHE A 14 -3.70 -9.87 -2.14
CA PHE A 14 -2.89 -9.40 -3.26
C PHE A 14 -1.64 -10.28 -3.48
N LEU A 15 -0.93 -10.63 -2.41
CA LEU A 15 0.24 -11.52 -2.48
C LEU A 15 -0.15 -12.98 -2.74
N ALA A 16 -1.37 -13.42 -2.42
CA ALA A 16 -1.83 -14.76 -2.77
C ALA A 16 -2.25 -14.88 -4.24
N ALA A 17 -2.59 -13.75 -4.88
CA ALA A 17 -3.05 -13.74 -6.27
C ALA A 17 -1.93 -14.07 -7.27
N PRO A 18 -2.20 -14.88 -8.32
CA PRO A 18 -1.24 -15.13 -9.38
C PRO A 18 -0.90 -13.85 -10.16
N GLN A 19 0.38 -13.49 -10.21
CA GLN A 19 0.87 -12.31 -10.94
C GLN A 19 2.02 -12.70 -11.87
N LYS A 20 1.94 -12.25 -13.14
CA LYS A 20 2.92 -12.58 -14.17
C LYS A 20 4.15 -11.67 -14.02
N GLY A 21 5.35 -12.26 -13.96
CA GLY A 21 6.61 -11.50 -13.84
C GLY A 21 6.93 -11.00 -12.44
N ARG A 22 6.30 -11.59 -11.41
CA ARG A 22 6.51 -11.24 -10.01
C ARG A 22 7.82 -11.80 -9.46
N ASN A 23 8.52 -11.00 -8.66
CA ASN A 23 9.51 -11.47 -7.70
C ASN A 23 8.82 -11.58 -6.33
N ALA A 24 8.62 -12.81 -5.85
CA ALA A 24 7.83 -13.06 -4.63
C ALA A 24 8.50 -12.52 -3.36
N GLU A 25 9.82 -12.63 -3.26
CA GLU A 25 10.60 -12.13 -2.13
C GLU A 25 10.58 -10.60 -2.08
N GLU A 26 10.72 -9.98 -3.25
CA GLU A 26 10.68 -8.52 -3.37
C GLU A 26 9.29 -7.95 -3.06
N ASP A 27 8.23 -8.58 -3.56
CA ASP A 27 6.87 -8.18 -3.25
C ASP A 27 6.55 -8.35 -1.76
N GLN A 28 7.09 -9.40 -1.12
CA GLN A 28 6.95 -9.60 0.32
C GLN A 28 7.65 -8.48 1.09
N LYS A 29 8.89 -8.11 0.71
CA LYS A 29 9.62 -7.00 1.33
C LYS A 29 8.88 -5.68 1.18
N LEU A 30 8.40 -5.35 -0.02
CA LEU A 30 7.66 -4.11 -0.27
C LEU A 30 6.32 -4.07 0.48
N ASN A 31 5.68 -5.22 0.66
CA ASN A 31 4.47 -5.35 1.47
C ASN A 31 4.74 -5.05 2.95
N GLU A 32 5.81 -5.61 3.51
CA GLU A 32 6.23 -5.36 4.89
C GLU A 32 6.55 -3.89 5.11
N LEU A 33 7.32 -3.28 4.21
CA LEU A 33 7.64 -1.84 4.25
C LEU A 33 6.38 -0.98 4.15
N PHE A 34 5.42 -1.34 3.30
CA PHE A 34 4.18 -0.58 3.16
C PHE A 34 3.30 -0.68 4.40
N LEU A 35 3.24 -1.85 5.03
CA LEU A 35 2.55 -2.04 6.32
C LEU A 35 3.23 -1.29 7.46
N GLU A 36 4.56 -1.31 7.51
CA GLU A 36 5.34 -0.54 8.49
C GLU A 36 5.06 0.95 8.34
N PHE A 37 5.24 1.51 7.12
CA PHE A 37 4.90 2.90 6.80
C PHE A 37 3.48 3.26 7.23
N SER A 38 2.49 2.44 6.84
CA SER A 38 1.08 2.69 7.19
C SER A 38 0.87 2.64 8.72
N SER A 39 1.54 1.73 9.42
CA SER A 39 1.43 1.66 10.88
C SER A 39 2.05 2.89 11.55
N LEU A 40 3.19 3.38 11.05
CA LEU A 40 3.81 4.62 11.56
C LEU A 40 2.88 5.81 11.32
N LEU A 41 2.31 5.94 10.12
CA LEU A 41 1.46 7.08 9.77
C LEU A 41 0.16 7.14 10.58
N PHE A 42 -0.49 5.99 10.82
CA PHE A 42 -1.83 5.96 11.41
C PHE A 42 -1.85 5.55 12.87
N LEU A 43 -0.83 4.83 13.38
CA LEU A 43 -0.86 4.23 14.72
C LEU A 43 0.25 4.75 15.65
N GLU A 44 1.22 5.53 15.13
CA GLU A 44 2.27 6.13 15.97
C GLU A 44 1.70 7.35 16.71
N GLY A 45 1.46 7.20 18.03
CA GLY A 45 0.91 8.25 18.89
C GLY A 45 -0.26 7.81 19.77
N GLU A 46 -0.78 6.60 19.59
CA GLU A 46 -1.78 6.01 20.49
C GLU A 46 -1.08 5.41 21.73
N GLU A 47 -0.89 6.24 22.77
CA GLU A 47 -0.58 5.75 24.11
C GLU A 47 -1.74 4.87 24.62
N GLU A 48 -1.47 3.58 24.77
CA GLU A 48 -2.11 2.65 25.71
C GLU A 48 -3.64 2.77 25.94
N GLU A 49 -4.50 2.60 24.93
CA GLU A 49 -5.89 2.17 25.16
C GLU A 49 -6.34 1.05 24.20
N GLU A 50 -7.14 0.13 24.74
CA GLU A 50 -7.32 -1.30 24.37
C GLU A 50 -7.94 -1.65 22.99
N THR A 51 -7.85 -0.82 21.96
CA THR A 51 -8.24 -1.20 20.60
C THR A 51 -7.32 -0.54 19.59
N LYS A 52 -6.22 -1.22 19.20
CA LYS A 52 -5.46 -0.83 18.02
C LYS A 52 -6.42 -0.78 16.84
N GLU A 53 -6.75 0.41 16.34
CA GLU A 53 -7.49 0.53 15.10
C GLU A 53 -6.58 -0.05 14.00
N GLU A 54 -7.02 -1.13 13.34
CA GLU A 54 -6.28 -1.63 12.19
C GLU A 54 -6.39 -0.60 11.06
N VAL A 55 -5.28 -0.28 10.39
CA VAL A 55 -5.32 0.55 9.18
C VAL A 55 -6.23 -0.11 8.15
N LEU A 56 -7.26 0.59 7.69
CA LEU A 56 -8.19 0.05 6.71
C LEU A 56 -7.70 0.40 5.32
N LEU A 57 -8.01 -0.46 4.35
CA LEU A 57 -7.64 -0.20 2.96
C LEU A 57 -8.16 1.16 2.48
N LYS A 58 -9.37 1.55 2.89
CA LYS A 58 -10.01 2.81 2.50
C LYS A 58 -9.28 4.06 3.01
N ASP A 59 -8.40 3.93 3.99
CA ASP A 59 -7.65 5.04 4.58
C ASP A 59 -6.41 5.38 3.74
N ILE A 60 -6.08 4.53 2.76
CA ILE A 60 -4.95 4.73 1.85
C ILE A 60 -5.42 5.51 0.61
N GLY A 61 -5.11 6.79 0.55
CA GLY A 61 -5.28 7.67 -0.61
C GLY A 61 -3.99 7.89 -1.39
N SER A 62 -4.06 8.74 -2.40
CA SER A 62 -2.95 9.18 -3.25
C SER A 62 -1.79 9.76 -2.45
N PHE A 63 -2.10 10.52 -1.39
CA PHE A 63 -1.10 11.09 -0.48
C PHE A 63 -0.25 9.99 0.18
N GLU A 64 -0.86 8.95 0.75
CA GLU A 64 -0.14 7.84 1.36
C GLU A 64 0.72 7.07 0.33
N LEU A 65 0.22 6.93 -0.90
CA LEU A 65 0.98 6.29 -1.98
C LEU A 65 2.22 7.12 -2.36
N ASP A 66 2.08 8.44 -2.44
CA ASP A 66 3.15 9.38 -2.77
C ASP A 66 4.20 9.42 -1.67
N GLU A 67 3.78 9.60 -0.42
CA GLU A 67 4.64 9.61 0.77
C GLU A 67 5.44 8.30 0.87
N PHE A 68 4.79 7.15 0.61
CA PHE A 68 5.48 5.88 0.63
C PHE A 68 6.61 5.82 -0.41
N VAL A 69 6.34 6.16 -1.68
CA VAL A 69 7.34 5.95 -2.75
C VAL A 69 8.38 7.04 -2.82
N ASN A 70 8.00 8.30 -2.61
CA ASN A 70 8.89 9.44 -2.83
C ASN A 70 9.70 9.79 -1.58
N PHE A 71 9.16 9.52 -0.38
CA PHE A 71 9.80 9.88 0.88
C PHE A 71 10.24 8.64 1.65
N TYR A 72 9.30 7.80 2.11
CA TYR A 72 9.61 6.68 3.00
C TYR A 72 10.62 5.70 2.41
N LEU A 73 10.40 5.23 1.16
CA LEU A 73 11.33 4.29 0.53
C LEU A 73 12.72 4.88 0.30
N SER A 74 12.81 6.16 -0.06
CA SER A 74 14.08 6.86 -0.29
C SER A 74 14.85 7.06 1.01
N ASP A 75 14.16 7.44 2.08
CA ASP A 75 14.76 7.75 3.38
C ASP A 75 15.20 6.50 4.13
N MET A 76 14.43 5.40 4.03
CA MET A 76 14.75 4.13 4.69
C MET A 76 15.76 3.27 3.92
N HIS A 77 15.91 3.50 2.61
CA HIS A 77 16.83 2.76 1.75
C HIS A 77 17.63 3.69 0.81
N PRO A 78 18.40 4.65 1.35
CA PRO A 78 19.13 5.64 0.55
C PRO A 78 20.23 5.01 -0.33
N GLU A 79 20.74 3.84 0.04
CA GLU A 79 21.72 3.08 -0.73
C GLU A 79 21.13 2.33 -1.94
N ASP A 80 19.81 2.18 -2.00
CA ASP A 80 19.12 1.38 -2.99
C ASP A 80 18.45 2.26 -4.06
N ALA A 81 19.23 2.71 -5.03
CA ALA A 81 18.76 3.59 -6.12
C ALA A 81 17.59 3.01 -6.96
N GLY A 82 17.27 1.72 -6.82
CA GLY A 82 16.17 1.07 -7.52
C GLY A 82 14.88 0.94 -6.70
N ILE A 83 14.89 1.25 -5.40
CA ILE A 83 13.79 0.92 -4.48
C ILE A 83 12.50 1.66 -4.84
N VAL A 84 12.59 2.96 -5.15
CA VAL A 84 11.44 3.80 -5.54
C VAL A 84 10.76 3.24 -6.78
N LYS A 85 11.54 2.89 -7.80
CA LYS A 85 11.00 2.30 -9.05
C LYS A 85 10.26 1.00 -8.77
N ARG A 86 10.83 0.13 -7.93
CA ARG A 86 10.19 -1.14 -7.56
C ARG A 86 8.94 -0.92 -6.71
N GLY A 87 8.96 0.08 -5.82
CA GLY A 87 7.79 0.53 -5.05
C GLY A 87 6.65 0.98 -5.97
N ILE A 88 6.92 1.85 -6.95
CA ILE A 88 5.94 2.28 -7.94
C ILE A 88 5.38 1.09 -8.73
N ASP A 89 6.24 0.17 -9.19
CA ASP A 89 5.81 -1.02 -9.92
C ASP A 89 4.93 -1.94 -9.05
N PHE A 90 5.25 -2.07 -7.75
CA PHE A 90 4.44 -2.78 -6.77
C PHE A 90 3.07 -2.11 -6.58
N LEU A 91 3.02 -0.79 -6.37
CA LEU A 91 1.77 -0.05 -6.22
C LEU A 91 0.91 -0.12 -7.49
N LYS A 92 1.50 -0.06 -8.69
CA LYS A 92 0.77 -0.25 -9.96
C LYS A 92 0.12 -1.63 -10.06
N ARG A 93 0.80 -2.69 -9.60
CA ARG A 93 0.24 -4.04 -9.54
C ARG A 93 -0.87 -4.14 -8.50
N MET A 94 -0.66 -3.55 -7.32
CA MET A 94 -1.64 -3.48 -6.25
C MET A 94 -2.92 -2.75 -6.70
N HIS A 95 -2.78 -1.61 -7.37
CA HIS A 95 -3.90 -0.86 -7.93
C HIS A 95 -4.67 -1.68 -8.98
N LYS A 96 -3.96 -2.33 -9.91
CA LYS A 96 -4.57 -3.22 -10.90
C LYS A 96 -5.33 -4.38 -10.26
N PHE A 97 -4.87 -4.87 -9.12
CA PHE A 97 -5.56 -5.87 -8.33
C PHE A 97 -6.80 -5.29 -7.63
N LEU A 98 -6.67 -4.13 -7.00
CA LEU A 98 -7.77 -3.41 -6.34
C LEU A 98 -8.95 -3.18 -7.29
N LYS A 99 -8.70 -2.75 -8.54
CA LYS A 99 -9.76 -2.56 -9.56
C LYS A 99 -10.62 -3.80 -9.83
N LYS A 100 -10.13 -4.99 -9.51
CA LYS A 100 -10.83 -6.28 -9.71
C LYS A 100 -11.34 -6.88 -8.40
N SER A 101 -10.98 -6.28 -7.27
CA SER A 101 -11.32 -6.75 -5.94
C SER A 101 -12.74 -6.29 -5.55
N PRO A 102 -13.49 -7.08 -4.75
CA PRO A 102 -14.75 -6.64 -4.16
C PRO A 102 -14.57 -5.47 -3.16
N HIS A 103 -13.34 -5.17 -2.75
CA HIS A 103 -13.02 -4.11 -1.80
C HIS A 103 -12.88 -2.72 -2.44
N ALA A 104 -12.98 -2.63 -3.76
CA ALA A 104 -12.78 -1.38 -4.49
C ALA A 104 -13.83 -0.32 -4.15
N ASN A 105 -13.36 0.85 -3.72
CA ASN A 105 -14.17 2.06 -3.65
C ASN A 105 -13.94 2.92 -4.91
N LYS A 106 -15.01 3.46 -5.52
CA LYS A 106 -14.91 4.31 -6.71
C LYS A 106 -14.11 5.59 -6.47
N GLU A 107 -14.30 6.22 -5.30
CA GLU A 107 -13.59 7.45 -4.94
C GLU A 107 -12.10 7.18 -4.78
N GLN A 108 -11.74 6.14 -4.02
CA GLN A 108 -10.36 5.70 -3.86
C GLN A 108 -9.71 5.31 -5.19
N LEU A 109 -10.43 4.60 -6.07
CA LEU A 109 -9.91 4.24 -7.39
C LEU A 109 -9.65 5.47 -8.28
N ALA A 110 -10.50 6.49 -8.22
CA ALA A 110 -10.30 7.72 -8.97
C ALA A 110 -9.08 8.49 -8.45
N ASP A 111 -8.96 8.62 -7.14
CA ASP A 111 -7.82 9.24 -6.46
C ASP A 111 -6.49 8.55 -6.80
N TRP A 112 -6.46 7.21 -6.76
CA TRP A 112 -5.28 6.44 -7.18
C TRP A 112 -5.01 6.57 -8.68
N ASP A 113 -6.04 6.65 -9.53
CA ASP A 113 -5.88 6.88 -10.96
C ASP A 113 -5.24 8.24 -11.27
N GLU A 114 -5.54 9.29 -10.51
CA GLU A 114 -4.90 10.60 -10.60
C GLU A 114 -3.41 10.52 -10.20
N PHE A 115 -3.11 9.89 -9.06
CA PHE A 115 -1.73 9.67 -8.61
C PHE A 115 -0.85 8.99 -9.67
N PHE A 116 -1.32 7.90 -10.29
CA PHE A 116 -0.53 7.21 -11.32
C PHE A 116 -0.46 7.94 -12.67
N GLN A 117 -1.30 8.96 -12.90
CA GLN A 117 -1.17 9.85 -14.07
C GLN A 117 -0.11 10.93 -13.86
N GLU A 118 0.15 11.32 -12.62
CA GLU A 118 1.13 12.36 -12.26
C GLU A 118 2.56 11.82 -12.07
N LEU A 119 2.72 10.50 -11.90
CA LEU A 119 3.99 9.75 -11.83
C LEU A 119 4.68 9.53 -13.19
#